data_AF-A0A966W1H6-F1
#
_entry.id   AF-A0A966W1H6-F1
#
_cell.length_a   1.000
_cell.length_b   1.000
_cell.length_c   1.000
_cell.angle_alpha   90.00
_cell.angle_beta   90.00
_cell.angle_gamma   90.00
#
_symmetry.space_group_name_H-M   'P 1'
#
loop_
_entity.id
_entity.type
_entity.pdbx_description
1 polymer ?
#
loop_
_entity_poly.entity_id
_entity_poly.type
_entity_poly.pdbx_seq_one_letter_code
_entity_poly.pdbx_strand_id
1 'polypeptide(L)'
;MFTRLLLRALALLLASLPLGLRGATPDKSAAAAMTILRAQCFSCHNAEKKRGQLDLTSREAALKGGENGPALKPGKAADSPLIKSLVPGADPHMPPKKQLPDKLITTLRGWVDAGAVWDAGVLKLLTRETKSEELKALPASYTPVLAVALAPDGKRLASARGNQLLIHTLGATNRTLTATLTG
;
A
#
# COMPACT_ATOMS: atom_id res chain seq x y z
N MET A 1 -14.12 -60.30 53.01
CA MET A 1 -15.01 -59.17 52.69
C MET A 1 -14.26 -58.27 51.71
N PHE A 2 -14.20 -58.62 50.42
CA PHE A 2 -15.15 -58.23 49.37
C PHE A 2 -15.33 -56.70 49.20
N THR A 3 -14.57 -56.17 48.23
CA THR A 3 -15.02 -55.29 47.12
C THR A 3 -15.84 -54.02 47.39
N ARG A 4 -15.33 -52.88 46.86
CA ARG A 4 -15.97 -51.87 45.96
C ARG A 4 -15.21 -50.54 46.13
N LEU A 5 -14.32 -50.14 45.23
CA LEU A 5 -14.57 -49.59 43.88
C LEU A 5 -15.66 -48.51 43.91
N LEU A 6 -15.28 -47.23 43.92
CA LEU A 6 -16.10 -46.14 43.39
C LEU A 6 -15.20 -45.08 42.75
N LEU A 7 -15.19 -45.15 41.42
CA LEU A 7 -14.72 -44.14 40.49
C LEU A 7 -15.36 -42.77 40.79
N ARG A 8 -14.54 -41.72 40.80
CA ARG A 8 -14.97 -40.39 40.32
C ARG A 8 -13.87 -39.82 39.43
N ALA A 9 -13.84 -40.31 38.19
CA ALA A 9 -13.16 -39.62 37.11
C ALA A 9 -13.98 -38.38 36.76
N LEU A 10 -13.59 -37.23 37.33
CA LEU A 10 -14.11 -35.93 36.90
C LEU A 10 -13.34 -35.54 35.64
N ALA A 11 -13.88 -35.90 34.49
CA ALA A 11 -13.37 -35.48 33.19
C ALA A 11 -13.52 -33.95 33.07
N LEU A 12 -12.42 -33.22 33.28
CA LEU A 12 -12.29 -31.84 32.82
C LEU A 12 -12.25 -31.86 31.30
N LEU A 13 -13.42 -31.61 30.68
CA LEU A 13 -13.51 -31.27 29.26
C LEU A 13 -12.86 -29.88 29.08
N LEU A 14 -11.55 -29.86 28.76
CA LEU A 14 -10.94 -28.67 28.20
C LEU A 14 -11.57 -28.43 26.82
N ALA A 15 -12.56 -27.53 26.79
CA ALA A 15 -13.06 -26.96 25.56
C ALA A 15 -11.91 -26.21 24.88
N SER A 16 -11.22 -26.88 23.95
CA SER A 16 -10.25 -26.27 23.05
C SER A 16 -11.01 -25.33 22.12
N LEU A 17 -11.09 -24.06 22.50
CA LEU A 17 -11.59 -23.00 21.66
C LEU A 17 -10.72 -22.97 20.38
N PRO A 18 -11.29 -23.10 19.17
CA PRO A 18 -10.49 -22.95 17.98
C PRO A 18 -9.99 -21.50 17.98
N LEU A 19 -8.67 -21.35 18.07
CA LEU A 19 -8.00 -20.08 17.89
C LEU A 19 -8.36 -19.62 16.47
N GLY A 20 -9.36 -18.76 16.38
CA GLY A 20 -9.80 -18.21 15.11
C GLY A 20 -8.58 -17.61 14.42
N LEU A 21 -8.25 -18.13 13.24
CA LEU A 21 -7.36 -17.44 12.32
C LEU A 21 -8.02 -16.10 11.99
N ARG A 22 -7.68 -15.10 12.79
CA ARG A 22 -7.88 -13.70 12.46
C ARG A 22 -7.01 -13.49 11.23
N GLY A 23 -7.64 -13.43 10.06
CA GLY A 23 -6.97 -12.99 8.84
C GLY A 23 -6.23 -11.71 9.18
N ALA A 24 -4.91 -11.72 8.99
CA ALA A 24 -4.03 -10.65 9.42
C ALA A 24 -4.48 -9.35 8.71
N THR A 25 -5.14 -8.47 9.47
CA THR A 25 -5.30 -7.09 9.03
C THR A 25 -3.90 -6.54 8.80
N PRO A 26 -3.60 -5.94 7.63
CA PRO A 26 -2.28 -5.45 7.34
C PRO A 26 -1.87 -4.48 8.44
N ASP A 27 -0.80 -4.82 9.16
CA ASP A 27 -0.21 -3.91 10.12
C ASP A 27 0.21 -2.66 9.34
N LYS A 28 -0.30 -1.49 9.75
CA LYS A 28 0.02 -0.22 9.11
C LYS A 28 1.54 0.00 9.03
N SER A 29 2.29 -0.53 10.01
CA SER A 29 3.75 -0.52 10.01
C SER A 29 4.34 -1.36 8.87
N ALA A 30 3.84 -2.59 8.68
CA ALA A 30 4.24 -3.46 7.58
C ALA A 30 3.91 -2.84 6.21
N ALA A 31 2.70 -2.30 6.03
CA ALA A 31 2.30 -1.65 4.80
C ALA A 31 3.20 -0.45 4.44
N ALA A 32 3.52 0.39 5.43
CA ALA A 32 4.42 1.54 5.24
C ALA A 32 5.84 1.08 4.89
N ALA A 33 6.37 0.06 5.57
CA ALA A 33 7.68 -0.50 5.29
C ALA A 33 7.77 -1.07 3.86
N MET A 34 6.77 -1.83 3.42
CA MET A 34 6.72 -2.37 2.05
C MET A 34 6.74 -1.28 0.99
N THR A 35 6.01 -0.18 1.23
CA THR A 35 6.02 1.00 0.35
C THR A 35 7.41 1.62 0.26
N ILE A 36 8.10 1.76 1.40
CA ILE A 36 9.47 2.31 1.45
C ILE A 36 10.45 1.39 0.74
N LEU A 37 10.45 0.09 1.04
CA LEU A 37 11.36 -0.88 0.43
C LEU A 37 11.20 -0.90 -1.10
N ARG A 38 9.96 -0.88 -1.58
CA ARG A 38 9.68 -0.83 -3.02
C ARG A 38 10.21 0.45 -3.66
N ALA A 39 10.02 1.59 -3.03
CA ALA A 39 10.42 2.89 -3.57
C ALA A 39 11.94 3.17 -3.46
N GLN A 40 12.61 2.66 -2.43
CA GLN A 40 13.98 3.05 -2.10
C GLN A 40 15.02 1.94 -2.27
N CYS A 41 14.61 0.66 -2.29
CA CYS A 41 15.54 -0.47 -2.25
C CYS A 41 15.47 -1.35 -3.50
N PHE A 42 14.27 -1.59 -4.02
CA PHE A 42 14.06 -2.62 -5.06
C PHE A 42 14.71 -2.28 -6.39
N SER A 43 15.05 -1.02 -6.68
CA SER A 43 15.75 -0.68 -7.93
C SER A 43 17.14 -1.31 -8.04
N CYS A 44 17.76 -1.69 -6.91
CA CYS A 44 19.13 -2.24 -6.86
C CYS A 44 19.25 -3.56 -6.09
N HIS A 45 18.21 -3.96 -5.35
CA HIS A 45 18.15 -5.19 -4.56
C HIS A 45 16.88 -5.96 -4.89
N ASN A 46 16.87 -6.59 -6.06
CA ASN A 46 15.77 -7.41 -6.57
C ASN A 46 16.31 -8.69 -7.22
N ALA A 47 15.41 -9.58 -7.65
CA ALA A 47 15.76 -10.88 -8.22
C ALA A 47 16.71 -10.81 -9.44
N GLU A 48 16.67 -9.74 -10.23
CA GLU A 48 17.47 -9.56 -11.45
C GLU A 48 18.74 -8.75 -11.19
N LYS A 49 18.63 -7.67 -10.40
CA LYS A 49 19.72 -6.77 -10.01
C LYS A 49 19.94 -6.91 -8.51
N LYS A 50 20.87 -7.80 -8.14
CA LYS A 50 21.23 -8.16 -6.76
C LYS A 50 22.57 -7.55 -6.35
N ARG A 51 22.63 -6.24 -6.10
CA ARG A 51 23.88 -5.65 -5.55
C ARG A 51 24.18 -6.26 -4.19
N GLY A 52 25.44 -6.68 -3.97
CA GLY A 52 25.85 -7.42 -2.77
C GLY A 52 25.17 -8.79 -2.63
N GLN A 53 24.72 -9.37 -3.74
CA GLN A 53 23.89 -10.59 -3.82
C GLN A 53 22.59 -10.53 -3.00
N LEU A 54 22.13 -9.32 -2.67
CA LEU A 54 20.96 -9.11 -1.82
C LEU A 54 19.70 -8.87 -2.66
N ASP A 55 18.65 -9.61 -2.33
CA ASP A 55 17.30 -9.43 -2.84
C ASP A 55 16.34 -9.09 -1.68
N LEU A 56 15.68 -7.94 -1.79
CA LEU A 56 14.74 -7.44 -0.79
C LEU A 56 13.29 -7.55 -1.23
N THR A 57 12.99 -8.23 -2.33
CA THR A 57 11.62 -8.30 -2.89
C THR A 57 10.71 -9.31 -2.20
N SER A 58 11.27 -10.18 -1.36
CA SER A 58 10.52 -11.10 -0.50
C SER A 58 11.11 -11.17 0.90
N ARG A 59 10.30 -11.60 1.87
CA ARG A 59 10.74 -11.76 3.26
C ARG A 59 11.83 -12.82 3.35
N GLU A 60 11.62 -13.93 2.67
CA GLU A 60 12.51 -15.10 2.67
C GLU A 60 13.88 -14.72 2.13
N ALA A 61 13.92 -13.97 1.03
CA ALA A 61 15.18 -13.48 0.45
C ALA A 61 15.86 -12.45 1.35
N ALA A 62 15.11 -11.52 1.95
CA ALA A 62 15.69 -10.52 2.85
C ALA A 62 16.29 -11.15 4.13
N LEU A 63 15.66 -12.22 4.64
CA LEU A 63 16.15 -12.99 5.79
C LEU A 63 17.31 -13.91 5.43
N LYS A 64 17.33 -14.48 4.23
CA LYS A 64 18.50 -15.19 3.69
C LYS A 64 19.69 -14.24 3.57
N GLY A 65 19.42 -13.01 3.11
CA GLY A 65 20.41 -11.97 2.92
C GLY A 65 21.29 -12.17 1.68
N GLY A 66 22.45 -11.50 1.69
CA GLY A 66 23.39 -11.50 0.56
C GLY A 66 24.80 -11.91 0.99
N GLU A 67 25.81 -11.29 0.41
CA GLU A 67 27.24 -11.59 0.69
C GLU A 67 27.62 -11.47 2.16
N ASN A 68 26.96 -10.57 2.89
CA ASN A 68 27.22 -10.29 4.30
C ASN A 68 26.26 -11.00 5.25
N GLY A 69 25.56 -12.04 4.78
CA GLY A 69 24.53 -12.76 5.54
C GLY A 69 23.19 -12.02 5.62
N PRO A 70 22.32 -12.37 6.59
CA PRO A 70 20.95 -11.85 6.71
C PRO A 70 20.90 -10.31 6.73
N ALA A 71 20.07 -9.71 5.87
CA ALA A 71 19.92 -8.25 5.84
C ALA A 71 19.04 -7.74 6.99
N LEU A 72 18.14 -8.60 7.49
CA LEU A 72 17.17 -8.29 8.53
C LEU A 72 17.29 -9.29 9.69
N LYS A 73 17.20 -8.76 10.92
CA LYS A 73 17.05 -9.54 12.14
C LYS A 73 15.75 -9.11 12.82
N PRO A 74 14.64 -9.86 12.60
CA PRO A 74 13.36 -9.57 13.24
C PRO A 74 13.49 -9.37 14.75
N GLY A 75 12.89 -8.30 15.27
CA GLY A 75 12.98 -7.92 16.69
C GLY A 75 14.28 -7.25 17.12
N LYS A 76 15.25 -7.08 16.20
CA LYS A 76 16.57 -6.51 16.49
C LYS A 76 16.97 -5.53 15.39
N ALA A 77 16.25 -4.43 15.25
CA ALA A 77 16.51 -3.45 14.20
C ALA A 77 17.90 -2.82 14.32
N ALA A 78 18.35 -2.54 15.55
CA ALA A 78 19.70 -2.00 15.80
C ALA A 78 20.82 -2.94 15.31
N ASP A 79 20.58 -4.25 15.27
CA ASP A 79 21.55 -5.26 14.83
C ASP A 79 21.40 -5.68 13.37
N SER A 80 20.37 -5.16 12.68
CA SER A 80 20.03 -5.50 11.31
C SER A 80 20.93 -4.74 10.33
N PRO A 81 21.70 -5.42 9.46
CA PRO A 81 22.59 -4.76 8.52
C PRO A 81 21.89 -3.73 7.62
N LEU A 82 20.66 -4.04 7.17
CA LEU A 82 19.87 -3.09 6.38
C LEU A 82 19.74 -1.75 7.10
N ILE A 83 19.32 -1.75 8.38
CA ILE A 83 19.10 -0.53 9.16
C ILE A 83 20.41 0.21 9.43
N LYS A 84 21.51 -0.52 9.69
CA LYS A 84 22.84 0.07 9.90
C LYS A 84 23.35 0.79 8.64
N SER A 85 23.03 0.31 7.45
CA SER A 85 23.43 0.97 6.21
C SER A 85 22.64 2.25 5.88
N LEU A 86 21.49 2.49 6.52
CA LEU A 86 20.65 3.67 6.24
C LEU A 86 21.07 4.94 6.98
N VAL A 87 21.93 4.83 7.99
CA VAL A 87 22.29 5.99 8.81
C VAL A 87 23.33 6.87 8.12
N PRO A 88 23.37 8.18 8.40
CA PRO A 88 24.41 9.05 7.87
C PRO A 88 25.81 8.54 8.22
N GLY A 89 26.72 8.55 7.26
CA GLY A 89 28.12 8.13 7.46
C GLY A 89 28.34 6.62 7.56
N ALA A 90 27.31 5.79 7.34
CA ALA A 90 27.48 4.35 7.24
C ALA A 90 28.37 3.94 6.04
N ASP A 91 29.09 2.83 6.16
CA ASP A 91 29.84 2.22 5.07
C ASP A 91 29.54 0.70 4.99
N PRO A 92 28.92 0.20 3.91
CA PRO A 92 28.37 0.98 2.80
C PRO A 92 27.11 1.75 3.19
N HIS A 93 27.01 2.99 2.69
CA HIS A 93 25.81 3.82 2.83
C HIS A 93 24.73 3.43 1.82
N MET A 94 23.48 3.36 2.27
CA MET A 94 22.32 3.05 1.45
C MET A 94 21.16 4.03 1.66
N PRO A 95 20.54 4.55 0.59
CA PRO A 95 20.95 4.44 -0.81
C PRO A 95 22.27 5.18 -1.13
N PRO A 96 23.11 4.71 -2.08
CA PRO A 96 24.47 5.24 -2.26
C PRO A 96 24.55 6.72 -2.66
N LYS A 97 23.49 7.27 -3.24
CA LYS A 97 23.46 8.63 -3.82
C LYS A 97 22.70 9.64 -2.97
N LYS A 98 21.98 9.20 -1.92
CA LYS A 98 21.12 10.09 -1.14
C LYS A 98 20.89 9.53 0.25
N GLN A 99 20.84 10.43 1.22
CA GLN A 99 20.39 10.05 2.55
C GLN A 99 18.86 9.95 2.60
N LEU A 100 18.34 8.93 3.26
CA LEU A 100 16.90 8.83 3.52
C LEU A 100 16.48 9.81 4.62
N PRO A 101 15.28 10.40 4.54
CA PRO A 101 14.71 11.15 5.65
C PRO A 101 14.58 10.27 6.90
N ASP A 102 14.90 10.82 8.07
CA ASP A 102 14.87 10.10 9.35
C ASP A 102 13.53 9.42 9.62
N LYS A 103 12.42 10.03 9.20
CA LYS A 103 11.08 9.44 9.32
C LYS A 103 10.98 8.09 8.62
N LEU A 104 11.59 7.92 7.45
CA LEU A 104 11.57 6.64 6.73
C LEU A 104 12.44 5.60 7.43
N ILE A 105 13.60 6.01 7.93
CA ILE A 105 14.51 5.14 8.68
C ILE A 105 13.84 4.67 9.97
N THR A 106 13.21 5.57 10.72
CA THR A 106 12.45 5.23 11.94
C THR A 106 11.29 4.30 11.64
N THR A 107 10.60 4.49 10.50
CA THR A 107 9.52 3.58 10.08
C THR A 107 10.06 2.16 9.84
N LEU A 108 11.17 2.03 9.09
CA LEU A 108 11.81 0.74 8.85
C LEU A 108 12.35 0.11 10.13
N ARG A 109 12.93 0.91 11.03
CA ARG A 109 13.41 0.43 12.34
C ARG A 109 12.27 -0.17 13.16
N GLY A 110 11.19 0.58 13.36
CA GLY A 110 10.03 0.11 14.10
C GLY A 110 9.39 -1.13 13.49
N TRP A 111 9.33 -1.21 12.15
CA TRP A 111 8.86 -2.40 11.45
C TRP A 111 9.75 -3.63 11.71
N VAL A 112 11.07 -3.48 11.70
CA VAL A 112 11.98 -4.59 12.00
C VAL A 112 11.86 -5.02 13.47
N ASP A 113 11.78 -4.06 14.40
CA ASP A 113 11.58 -4.34 15.84
C ASP A 113 10.23 -5.03 16.11
N ALA A 114 9.20 -4.74 15.31
CA ALA A 114 7.91 -5.43 15.34
C ALA A 114 7.93 -6.83 14.67
N GLY A 115 9.10 -7.35 14.32
CA GLY A 115 9.27 -8.70 13.77
C GLY A 115 9.34 -8.79 12.25
N ALA A 116 9.49 -7.65 11.57
CA ALA A 116 9.59 -7.56 10.11
C ALA A 116 8.47 -8.36 9.40
N VAL A 117 7.22 -8.14 9.84
CA VAL A 117 6.03 -8.75 9.22
C VAL A 117 5.93 -8.28 7.77
N TRP A 118 5.76 -9.22 6.85
CA TRP A 118 5.80 -8.92 5.42
C TRP A 118 4.41 -8.85 4.84
N ASP A 119 4.04 -7.69 4.31
CA ASP A 119 2.75 -7.47 3.66
C ASP A 119 2.88 -7.58 2.14
N ALA A 120 2.86 -8.82 1.66
CA ALA A 120 2.90 -9.10 0.22
C ALA A 120 1.68 -8.53 -0.53
N GLY A 121 0.55 -8.31 0.17
CA GLY A 121 -0.66 -7.72 -0.41
C GLY A 121 -0.41 -6.29 -0.86
N VAL A 122 0.22 -5.47 -0.02
CA VAL A 122 0.61 -4.10 -0.37
C VAL A 122 1.59 -4.08 -1.56
N LEU A 123 2.60 -4.95 -1.56
CA LEU A 123 3.53 -5.02 -2.70
C LEU A 123 2.80 -5.38 -4.01
N LYS A 124 1.86 -6.34 -3.97
CA LYS A 124 1.05 -6.72 -5.12
C LYS A 124 0.18 -5.57 -5.63
N LEU A 125 -0.37 -4.75 -4.74
CA LEU A 125 -1.13 -3.56 -5.12
C LEU A 125 -0.25 -2.48 -5.76
N LEU A 126 0.99 -2.32 -5.29
CA LEU A 126 1.96 -1.36 -5.84
C LEU A 126 2.66 -1.85 -7.13
N THR A 127 2.58 -3.14 -7.44
CA THR A 127 3.04 -3.74 -8.71
C THR A 127 1.91 -4.00 -9.68
N ARG A 128 0.65 -3.86 -9.25
CA ARG A 128 -0.49 -3.99 -10.13
C ARG A 128 -0.39 -2.83 -11.11
N GLU A 129 0.18 -3.12 -12.27
CA GLU A 129 -0.15 -2.38 -13.48
C GLU A 129 -1.68 -2.29 -13.47
N THR A 130 -2.20 -1.08 -13.46
CA THR A 130 -3.57 -0.87 -13.92
C THR A 130 -3.54 -1.45 -15.31
N LYS A 131 -4.00 -2.71 -15.44
CA LYS A 131 -4.26 -3.32 -16.74
C LYS A 131 -4.95 -2.22 -17.51
N SER A 132 -4.33 -1.80 -18.61
CA SER A 132 -4.98 -0.85 -19.50
C SER A 132 -6.28 -1.54 -19.85
N GLU A 133 -7.36 -1.13 -19.18
CA GLU A 133 -8.68 -1.55 -19.59
C GLU A 133 -8.75 -1.08 -21.03
N GLU A 134 -8.98 -2.02 -21.94
CA GLU A 134 -9.12 -1.71 -23.35
C GLU A 134 -10.20 -0.64 -23.43
N LEU A 135 -9.80 0.58 -23.83
CA LEU A 135 -10.72 1.70 -23.90
C LEU A 135 -11.77 1.33 -24.93
N LYS A 136 -12.95 0.93 -24.45
CA LYS A 136 -14.08 0.67 -25.32
C LYS A 136 -14.44 1.97 -26.02
N ALA A 137 -14.92 1.85 -27.26
CA ALA A 137 -15.52 2.99 -27.93
C ALA A 137 -16.57 3.63 -27.02
N LEU A 138 -16.50 4.95 -26.90
CA LEU A 138 -17.50 5.71 -26.14
C LEU A 138 -18.88 5.46 -26.76
N PRO A 139 -19.94 5.29 -25.96
CA PRO A 139 -21.27 5.08 -26.50
C PRO A 139 -21.69 6.29 -27.34
N ALA A 140 -22.57 6.11 -28.32
CA ALA A 140 -23.08 7.22 -29.14
C ALA A 140 -23.79 8.31 -28.32
N SER A 141 -24.24 8.00 -27.11
CA SER A 141 -24.82 8.95 -26.14
C SER A 141 -23.79 9.77 -25.37
N TYR A 142 -22.48 9.54 -25.57
CA TYR A 142 -21.41 10.28 -24.91
C TYR A 142 -21.35 11.72 -25.43
N THR A 143 -21.94 12.62 -24.65
CA THR A 143 -22.02 14.06 -24.95
C THR A 143 -21.33 14.84 -23.83
N PRO A 144 -19.98 14.84 -23.79
CA PRO A 144 -19.23 15.46 -22.71
C PRO A 144 -19.42 16.98 -22.74
N VAL A 145 -19.32 17.59 -21.56
CA VAL A 145 -19.14 19.03 -21.46
C VAL A 145 -17.69 19.34 -21.77
N LEU A 146 -17.43 19.96 -22.92
CA LEU A 146 -16.07 20.29 -23.39
C LEU A 146 -15.57 21.63 -22.84
N ALA A 147 -16.49 22.54 -22.52
CA ALA A 147 -16.18 23.83 -21.93
C ALA A 147 -17.31 24.30 -21.02
N VAL A 148 -16.97 25.11 -20.01
CA VAL A 148 -17.92 25.80 -19.14
C VAL A 148 -17.49 27.26 -18.97
N ALA A 149 -18.46 28.15 -18.89
CA ALA A 149 -18.24 29.56 -18.56
C ALA A 149 -19.31 30.05 -17.59
N LEU A 150 -18.88 30.68 -16.50
CA LEU A 150 -19.78 31.31 -15.53
C LEU A 150 -19.82 32.81 -15.82
N ALA A 151 -21.02 33.39 -15.82
CA ALA A 151 -21.16 34.84 -15.89
C ALA A 151 -20.57 35.50 -14.62
N PRO A 152 -20.00 36.72 -14.71
CA PRO A 152 -19.39 37.39 -13.57
C PRO A 152 -20.33 37.60 -12.37
N ASP A 153 -21.64 37.68 -12.63
CA ASP A 153 -22.68 37.80 -11.60
C ASP A 153 -22.99 36.48 -10.87
N GLY A 154 -22.41 35.36 -11.31
CA GLY A 154 -22.65 34.02 -10.78
C GLY A 154 -24.06 33.46 -11.05
N LYS A 155 -24.90 34.18 -11.80
CA LYS A 155 -26.32 33.81 -12.03
C LYS A 155 -26.52 33.00 -13.30
N ARG A 156 -25.52 32.91 -14.17
CA ARG A 156 -25.62 32.16 -15.43
C ARG A 156 -24.41 31.27 -15.68
N LEU A 157 -24.67 30.06 -16.15
CA LEU A 157 -23.67 29.08 -16.55
C LEU A 157 -23.91 28.68 -18.01
N ALA A 158 -22.90 28.84 -18.85
CA ALA A 158 -22.86 28.24 -20.17
C ALA A 158 -22.07 26.93 -20.11
N SER A 159 -22.59 25.86 -20.72
CA SER A 159 -21.88 24.59 -20.87
C SER A 159 -21.94 24.10 -22.32
N ALA A 160 -20.78 23.87 -22.92
CA ALA A 160 -20.65 23.44 -24.31
C ALA A 160 -20.62 21.91 -24.39
N ARG A 161 -21.51 21.33 -25.21
CA ARG A 161 -21.61 19.89 -25.47
C ARG A 161 -21.69 19.67 -26.97
N GLY A 162 -20.64 19.14 -27.58
CA GLY A 162 -20.57 18.99 -29.04
C GLY A 162 -20.81 20.33 -29.73
N ASN A 163 -21.88 20.41 -30.53
CA ASN A 163 -22.29 21.61 -31.26
C ASN A 163 -23.38 22.44 -30.55
N GLN A 164 -23.63 22.16 -29.26
CA GLN A 164 -24.62 22.85 -28.45
C GLN A 164 -23.96 23.66 -27.34
N LEU A 165 -24.47 24.88 -27.11
CA LEU A 165 -24.18 25.67 -25.93
C LEU A 165 -25.46 25.77 -25.07
N LEU A 166 -25.44 25.11 -23.92
CA LEU A 166 -26.54 25.11 -22.97
C LEU A 166 -26.34 26.26 -21.97
N ILE A 167 -27.28 27.19 -21.92
CA ILE A 167 -27.28 28.31 -20.99
C ILE A 167 -28.25 28.01 -19.85
N HIS A 168 -27.75 27.98 -18.63
CA HIS A 168 -28.53 27.81 -17.41
C HIS A 168 -28.57 29.10 -16.60
N THR A 169 -29.72 29.39 -16.01
CA THR A 169 -29.83 30.30 -14.87
C THR A 169 -29.60 29.51 -13.59
N LEU A 170 -28.78 30.05 -12.69
CA LEU A 170 -28.41 29.44 -11.42
C LEU A 170 -29.18 30.11 -10.28
N GLY A 171 -29.81 29.29 -9.43
CA GLY A 171 -30.27 29.68 -8.11
C GLY A 171 -29.36 29.11 -7.02
N ALA A 172 -29.73 29.29 -5.75
CA ALA A 172 -28.90 28.85 -4.62
C ALA A 172 -28.64 27.33 -4.60
N THR A 173 -29.61 26.53 -5.06
CA THR A 173 -29.54 25.06 -5.04
C THR A 173 -30.01 24.40 -6.33
N ASN A 174 -30.45 25.19 -7.31
CA ASN A 174 -31.00 24.69 -8.56
C ASN A 174 -30.36 25.35 -9.78
N ARG A 175 -30.51 24.70 -10.93
CA ARG A 175 -30.19 25.27 -12.23
C ARG A 175 -31.35 25.02 -13.18
N THR A 176 -31.71 26.02 -13.96
CA THR A 176 -32.80 25.92 -14.94
C THR A 176 -32.21 26.17 -16.32
N LEU A 177 -32.38 25.22 -17.24
CA LEU A 177 -31.99 25.42 -18.65
C LEU A 177 -32.85 26.55 -19.22
N THR A 178 -32.18 27.61 -19.68
CA THR A 178 -32.82 28.85 -20.14
C THR A 178 -32.70 29.01 -21.65
N ALA A 179 -31.61 28.54 -22.25
CA ALA A 179 -31.47 28.50 -23.70
C ALA A 179 -30.55 27.37 -24.15
N THR A 180 -30.76 26.91 -25.39
CA THR A 180 -29.84 26.04 -26.12
C THR A 180 -29.49 26.75 -27.41
N LEU A 181 -28.21 27.05 -27.60
CA LEU A 181 -27.70 27.59 -28.86
C LEU A 181 -27.04 26.46 -29.65
N THR A 182 -27.24 26.45 -30.95
CA THR A 182 -26.67 25.44 -31.87
C THR A 182 -25.87 26.15 -32.96
N GLY A 183 -24.75 25.58 -33.38
CA GLY A 183 -23.92 26.08 -34.48
C GLY A 183 -23.14 24.97 -35.15
#